data_AF-A0A6P7U1V5-F1
#
_entry.id   AF-A0A6P7U1V5-F1
#
_cell.length_a   1.000
_cell.length_b   1.000
_cell.length_c   1.000
_cell.angle_alpha   90.00
_cell.angle_beta   90.00
_cell.angle_gamma   90.00
#
_symmetry.space_group_name_H-M   'P 1'
#
loop_
_entity.id
_entity.type
_entity.pdbx_description
1 polymer ?
#
loop_
_entity_poly.entity_id
_entity_poly.type
_entity_poly.pdbx_seq_one_letter_code
_entity_poly.pdbx_strand_id
1 'polypeptide(L)'
;MSEDSCIHPYSLPTKKSSTSQQRGQVNRPEDHRHEFEITKLWDGTPLKKEDTVKLSIEGIDRWLRLEVEAPFYKDPAPPGGKYGEACPELYNYEVVEAFFLNDSNQYLEVELAPRGEHLLLMLNGRRNAVVQQLPMYNIAEIKDGFWRGIAYIDNEYLPRNITKFNAFAIHGTKDSRTYSALFPASKGEFDFPDFHRLQFFQKVSFDHMPPFNKPAERNSTLWSMFTPRQ
;
A
#
# COMPACT_ATOMS: atom_id res chain seq x y z
N MET A 1 55.32 32.47 -45.57
CA MET A 1 55.66 32.94 -44.21
C MET A 1 54.55 33.88 -43.81
N SER A 2 53.89 33.59 -42.68
CA SER A 2 53.13 34.50 -41.79
C SER A 2 52.08 35.43 -42.44
N GLU A 3 50.87 35.63 -41.94
CA GLU A 3 50.30 35.53 -40.60
C GLU A 3 48.78 35.78 -40.72
N ASP A 4 48.03 35.17 -39.80
CA ASP A 4 46.79 35.63 -39.14
C ASP A 4 45.64 36.26 -39.95
N SER A 5 44.52 35.51 -40.00
CA SER A 5 43.18 36.05 -40.21
C SER A 5 42.27 35.68 -39.04
N CYS A 6 41.87 36.67 -38.23
CA CYS A 6 40.77 36.50 -37.28
C CYS A 6 40.20 37.86 -36.85
N ILE A 7 39.19 38.39 -37.54
CA ILE A 7 38.21 39.34 -36.97
C ILE A 7 36.91 39.26 -37.78
N HIS A 8 35.78 38.97 -37.14
CA HIS A 8 34.52 39.69 -37.41
C HIS A 8 33.60 39.68 -36.17
N PRO A 9 33.11 40.86 -35.72
CA PRO A 9 32.29 41.01 -34.53
C PRO A 9 30.78 40.98 -34.82
N TYR A 10 30.02 40.64 -33.77
CA TYR A 10 28.55 40.70 -33.69
C TYR A 10 27.99 42.13 -33.68
N SER A 11 26.82 42.35 -34.32
CA SER A 11 25.67 43.07 -33.73
C SER A 11 24.36 42.95 -34.55
N LEU A 12 23.25 43.03 -33.81
CA LEU A 12 21.86 42.60 -34.05
C LEU A 12 21.05 43.45 -35.05
N PRO A 13 19.83 43.02 -35.45
CA PRO A 13 18.67 43.68 -34.86
C PRO A 13 17.40 42.82 -34.60
N THR A 14 16.53 43.46 -33.84
CA THR A 14 15.26 43.09 -33.21
C THR A 14 14.07 42.85 -34.16
N LYS A 15 13.10 42.03 -33.73
CA LYS A 15 11.67 42.40 -33.71
C LYS A 15 10.79 41.39 -32.95
N LYS A 16 9.87 41.96 -32.16
CA LYS A 16 8.83 41.31 -31.36
C LYS A 16 7.77 40.65 -32.26
N SER A 17 7.23 39.51 -31.83
CA SER A 17 5.79 39.26 -31.96
C SER A 17 5.28 38.51 -30.73
N SER A 18 4.25 39.11 -30.13
CA SER A 18 3.43 38.55 -29.07
C SER A 18 2.56 37.44 -29.62
N THR A 19 2.60 36.25 -29.01
CA THR A 19 1.47 35.33 -29.06
C THR A 19 1.18 34.88 -27.63
N SER A 20 0.02 35.30 -27.13
CA SER A 20 -0.60 34.80 -25.92
C SER A 20 -0.89 33.31 -26.09
N GLN A 21 -0.01 32.45 -25.59
CA GLN A 21 -0.41 31.07 -25.31
C GLN A 21 -1.04 31.08 -23.92
N GLN A 22 -2.37 30.98 -23.89
CA GLN A 22 -3.05 30.49 -22.71
C GLN A 22 -2.35 29.19 -22.29
N ARG A 23 -1.83 29.16 -21.06
CA ARG A 23 -1.40 27.91 -20.42
C ARG A 23 -2.59 26.98 -20.48
N GLY A 24 -2.53 26.01 -21.38
CA GLY A 24 -3.41 24.85 -21.31
C GLY A 24 -3.31 24.32 -19.89
N GLN A 25 -4.44 24.27 -19.20
CA GLN A 25 -4.57 23.44 -18.02
C GLN A 25 -4.12 22.05 -18.47
N VAL A 26 -2.96 21.62 -17.99
CA VAL A 26 -2.60 20.21 -18.03
C VAL A 26 -3.65 19.55 -17.17
N ASN A 27 -4.64 18.91 -17.81
CA ASN A 27 -5.54 17.99 -17.15
C ASN A 27 -4.65 16.95 -16.47
N ARG A 28 -4.41 17.10 -15.17
CA ARG A 28 -3.92 16.01 -14.35
C ARG A 28 -5.00 14.93 -14.45
N PRO A 29 -4.69 13.69 -14.86
CA PRO A 29 -5.66 12.62 -14.80
C PRO A 29 -6.20 12.55 -13.37
N GLU A 30 -7.51 12.42 -13.24
CA GLU A 30 -8.18 12.37 -11.93
C GLU A 30 -7.53 11.29 -11.04
N ASP A 31 -7.33 11.59 -9.76
CA ASP A 31 -6.50 10.82 -8.83
C ASP A 31 -6.82 9.32 -8.86
N HIS A 32 -5.93 8.52 -9.48
CA HIS A 32 -5.95 7.05 -9.41
C HIS A 32 -5.46 6.52 -8.06
N ARG A 33 -5.65 7.30 -6.98
CA ARG A 33 -5.05 7.09 -5.67
C ARG A 33 -6.09 7.17 -4.57
N HIS A 34 -6.11 6.19 -3.68
CA HIS A 34 -6.80 6.27 -2.40
C HIS A 34 -5.79 6.62 -1.32
N GLU A 35 -6.20 7.49 -0.39
CA GLU A 35 -5.43 7.83 0.79
C GLU A 35 -6.25 7.48 2.04
N PHE A 36 -5.59 6.87 3.02
CA PHE A 36 -6.18 6.44 4.28
C PHE A 36 -5.29 6.83 5.44
N GLU A 37 -5.90 7.05 6.61
CA GLU A 37 -5.19 7.30 7.86
C GLU A 37 -5.73 6.39 8.97
N ILE A 38 -4.85 5.61 9.59
CA ILE A 38 -5.16 4.91 10.82
C ILE A 38 -4.96 5.89 11.97
N THR A 39 -6.08 6.30 12.57
CA THR A 39 -6.13 7.32 13.64
C THR A 39 -6.72 6.77 14.93
N LYS A 40 -6.96 5.46 15.01
CA LYS A 40 -7.61 4.79 16.15
C LYS A 40 -6.94 3.46 16.47
N LEU A 41 -6.98 3.11 17.75
CA LEU A 41 -6.78 1.76 18.23
C LEU A 41 -7.89 0.84 17.69
N TRP A 42 -7.63 -0.47 17.74
CA TRP A 42 -8.53 -1.52 17.25
C TRP A 42 -9.94 -1.52 17.88
N ASP A 43 -10.09 -0.92 19.06
CA ASP A 43 -11.34 -0.77 19.82
C ASP A 43 -12.02 0.60 19.60
N GLY A 44 -11.51 1.40 18.66
CA GLY A 44 -12.03 2.71 18.32
C GLY A 44 -11.51 3.86 19.16
N THR A 45 -10.68 3.61 20.18
CA THR A 45 -10.03 4.66 20.98
C THR A 45 -9.11 5.51 20.08
N PRO A 46 -9.20 6.86 20.09
CA PRO A 46 -8.33 7.70 19.26
C PRO A 46 -6.84 7.56 19.57
N LEU A 47 -6.02 7.58 18.53
CA LEU A 47 -4.55 7.69 18.63
C LEU A 47 -4.13 9.13 18.87
N LYS A 48 -2.90 9.30 19.36
CA LYS A 48 -2.23 10.61 19.29
C LYS A 48 -1.87 10.92 17.84
N LYS A 49 -1.71 12.21 17.51
CA LYS A 49 -1.44 12.62 16.14
C LYS A 49 -0.11 12.05 15.63
N GLU A 50 0.91 12.03 16.47
CA GLU A 50 2.23 11.46 16.19
C GLU A 50 2.22 9.95 15.93
N ASP A 51 1.16 9.25 16.33
CA ASP A 51 0.99 7.79 16.14
C ASP A 51 0.18 7.45 14.87
N THR A 52 -0.18 8.45 14.06
CA THR A 52 -1.00 8.26 12.86
C THR A 52 -0.20 7.52 11.79
N VAL A 53 -0.79 6.48 11.20
CA VAL A 53 -0.24 5.76 10.05
C VAL A 53 -1.00 6.18 8.80
N LYS A 54 -0.27 6.56 7.74
CA LYS A 54 -0.84 6.89 6.44
C LYS A 54 -0.63 5.74 5.47
N LEU A 55 -1.66 5.46 4.68
CA LEU A 55 -1.58 4.53 3.57
C LEU A 55 -2.02 5.24 2.30
N SER A 56 -1.39 4.90 1.20
CA SER A 56 -1.90 5.27 -0.11
C SER A 56 -1.82 4.11 -1.08
N ILE A 57 -2.85 3.99 -1.90
CA ILE A 57 -3.04 2.87 -2.83
C ILE A 57 -3.24 3.46 -4.21
N GLU A 58 -2.48 3.00 -5.19
CA GLU A 58 -2.64 3.42 -6.57
C GLU A 58 -2.43 2.26 -7.54
N GLY A 59 -3.09 2.35 -8.69
CA GLY A 59 -2.91 1.38 -9.77
C GLY A 59 -1.82 1.80 -10.76
N ILE A 60 -0.85 0.91 -11.04
CA ILE A 60 0.25 1.16 -11.98
C ILE A 60 0.44 -0.06 -12.89
N ASP A 61 0.00 0.02 -14.15
CA ASP A 61 0.07 -1.05 -15.15
C ASP A 61 -0.51 -2.40 -14.68
N ARG A 62 0.31 -3.32 -14.17
CA ARG A 62 -0.11 -4.61 -13.61
C ARG A 62 0.03 -4.69 -12.09
N TRP A 63 0.52 -3.63 -11.46
CA TRP A 63 0.92 -3.56 -10.07
C TRP A 63 0.00 -2.66 -9.26
N LEU A 64 -0.53 -3.17 -8.17
CA LEU A 64 -1.11 -2.32 -7.13
C LEU A 64 0.05 -1.82 -6.28
N ARG A 65 0.24 -0.51 -6.27
CA ARG A 65 1.24 0.13 -5.41
C ARG A 65 0.57 0.50 -4.09
N LEU A 66 1.01 -0.15 -3.02
CA LEU A 66 0.66 0.21 -1.64
C LEU A 66 1.85 0.94 -1.03
N GLU A 67 1.63 2.14 -0.54
CA GLU A 67 2.61 2.93 0.20
C GLU A 67 2.12 3.17 1.62
N VAL A 68 3.03 3.03 2.57
CA VAL A 68 2.83 3.22 4.01
C VAL A 68 3.83 4.27 4.49
N GLU A 69 3.36 5.22 5.29
CA GLU A 69 4.18 6.10 6.13
C GLU A 69 3.70 5.94 7.57
N ALA A 70 4.59 5.49 8.45
CA ALA A 70 4.25 5.18 9.84
C ALA A 70 5.38 5.62 10.78
N PRO A 71 5.08 5.90 12.06
CA PRO A 71 6.11 6.11 13.07
C PRO A 71 6.98 4.86 13.20
N PHE A 72 8.28 5.06 13.46
CA PHE A 72 9.22 3.98 13.71
C PHE A 72 9.45 3.79 15.20
N TYR A 73 8.84 2.75 15.76
CA TYR A 73 8.85 2.45 17.19
C TYR A 73 10.11 1.73 17.66
N LYS A 74 10.95 1.27 16.73
CA LYS A 74 12.23 0.60 16.98
C LYS A 74 12.05 -0.74 17.69
N ASP A 75 10.96 -1.45 17.42
CA ASP A 75 10.82 -2.80 17.91
C ASP A 75 11.94 -3.71 17.37
N PRO A 76 12.30 -4.80 18.07
CA PRO A 76 13.21 -5.79 17.55
C PRO A 76 12.77 -6.29 16.16
N ALA A 77 13.73 -6.54 15.28
CA ALA A 77 13.45 -7.18 14.00
C ALA A 77 13.09 -8.66 14.21
N PRO A 78 12.35 -9.28 13.28
CA PRO A 78 12.21 -10.73 13.25
C PRO A 78 13.57 -11.43 13.27
N PRO A 79 13.82 -12.42 14.16
CA PRO A 79 15.04 -13.20 14.15
C PRO A 79 15.26 -13.87 12.79
N GLY A 80 16.36 -13.53 12.13
CA GLY A 80 16.67 -14.05 10.79
C GLY A 80 15.84 -13.44 9.65
N GLY A 81 15.01 -12.43 9.94
CA GLY A 81 14.34 -11.63 8.92
C GLY A 81 15.35 -10.94 8.00
N LYS A 82 15.00 -10.85 6.72
CA LYS A 82 15.84 -10.22 5.70
C LYS A 82 15.01 -9.31 4.83
N TYR A 83 15.62 -8.20 4.45
CA TYR A 83 15.05 -7.25 3.52
C TYR A 83 14.64 -7.95 2.21
N GLY A 84 13.39 -7.72 1.77
CA GLY A 84 12.89 -8.25 0.51
C GLY A 84 12.59 -9.75 0.52
N GLU A 85 12.70 -10.43 1.66
CA GLU A 85 12.25 -11.81 1.83
C GLU A 85 10.92 -11.87 2.61
N ALA A 86 10.11 -12.87 2.32
CA ALA A 86 8.89 -13.13 3.07
C ALA A 86 9.22 -13.61 4.49
N CYS A 87 8.49 -13.13 5.50
CA CYS A 87 8.68 -13.45 6.90
C CYS A 87 7.36 -13.94 7.53
N PRO A 88 7.23 -15.24 7.82
CA PRO A 88 6.06 -15.76 8.53
C PRO A 88 5.89 -15.12 9.91
N GLU A 89 4.63 -14.97 10.34
CA GLU A 89 4.27 -14.41 11.65
C GLU A 89 4.79 -12.98 11.87
N LEU A 90 4.89 -12.19 10.80
CA LEU A 90 5.39 -10.81 10.86
C LEU A 90 4.51 -9.91 11.74
N TYR A 91 3.21 -10.24 11.88
CA TYR A 91 2.30 -9.72 12.90
C TYR A 91 2.80 -9.80 14.35
N ASN A 92 3.90 -10.48 14.68
CA ASN A 92 4.52 -10.45 16.02
C ASN A 92 5.46 -9.25 16.24
N TYR A 93 5.73 -8.47 15.20
CA TYR A 93 6.68 -7.35 15.20
C TYR A 93 6.00 -6.02 14.86
N GLU A 94 6.81 -4.99 14.64
CA GLU A 94 6.36 -3.71 14.10
C GLU A 94 5.97 -3.90 12.62
N VAL A 95 4.70 -3.69 12.31
CA VAL A 95 4.14 -4.01 11.00
C VAL A 95 2.92 -3.14 10.68
N VAL A 96 2.70 -2.89 9.40
CA VAL A 96 1.42 -2.40 8.87
C VAL A 96 0.84 -3.45 7.94
N GLU A 97 -0.43 -3.76 8.13
CA GLU A 97 -1.17 -4.76 7.38
C GLU A 97 -2.28 -4.08 6.57
N ALA A 98 -2.45 -4.48 5.32
CA ALA A 98 -3.52 -4.01 4.44
C ALA A 98 -4.25 -5.21 3.84
N PHE A 99 -5.59 -5.16 3.86
CA PHE A 99 -6.42 -6.27 3.41
C PHE A 99 -7.38 -5.85 2.32
N PHE A 100 -7.37 -6.60 1.20
CA PHE A 100 -8.22 -6.38 0.04
C PHE A 100 -9.23 -7.52 -0.07
N LEU A 101 -10.50 -7.25 0.23
CA LEU A 101 -11.54 -8.26 0.43
C LEU A 101 -12.67 -8.14 -0.61
N ASN A 102 -13.11 -9.28 -1.13
CA ASN A 102 -14.32 -9.37 -1.96
C ASN A 102 -15.54 -9.91 -1.19
N ASP A 103 -16.70 -9.90 -1.83
CA ASP A 103 -17.95 -10.36 -1.21
C ASP A 103 -18.06 -11.89 -1.07
N SER A 104 -17.16 -12.64 -1.69
CA SER A 104 -17.02 -14.10 -1.52
C SER A 104 -16.12 -14.46 -0.33
N ASN A 105 -15.74 -13.51 0.52
CA ASN A 105 -14.79 -13.66 1.62
C ASN A 105 -13.39 -14.14 1.19
N GLN A 106 -13.00 -13.85 -0.05
CA GLN A 106 -11.64 -14.03 -0.53
C GLN A 106 -10.88 -12.73 -0.34
N TYR A 107 -9.66 -12.81 0.19
CA TYR A 107 -8.87 -11.63 0.45
C TYR A 107 -7.38 -11.86 0.28
N LEU A 108 -6.70 -10.79 -0.14
CA LEU A 108 -5.25 -10.67 -0.04
C LEU A 108 -4.92 -9.90 1.23
N GLU A 109 -4.02 -10.44 2.02
CA GLU A 109 -3.40 -9.78 3.16
C GLU A 109 -1.95 -9.42 2.79
N VAL A 110 -1.57 -8.17 3.08
CA VAL A 110 -0.25 -7.61 2.77
C VAL A 110 0.31 -7.01 4.03
N GLU A 111 1.41 -7.55 4.52
CA GLU A 111 2.13 -7.07 5.69
C GLU A 111 3.47 -6.45 5.27
N LEU A 112 3.77 -5.24 5.77
CA LEU A 112 5.03 -4.52 5.55
C LEU A 112 5.66 -4.14 6.89
N ALA A 113 6.94 -4.44 7.05
CA ALA A 113 7.71 -4.06 8.23
C ALA A 113 8.76 -2.97 7.93
N PRO A 114 9.20 -2.20 8.94
CA PRO A 114 10.14 -1.09 8.77
C PRO A 114 11.49 -1.45 8.12
N ARG A 115 11.92 -2.72 8.23
CA ARG A 115 13.23 -3.19 7.74
C ARG A 115 13.14 -4.00 6.44
N GLY A 116 11.97 -3.97 5.79
CA GLY A 116 11.76 -4.53 4.46
C GLY A 116 11.37 -6.00 4.43
N GLU A 117 11.19 -6.64 5.59
CA GLU A 117 10.45 -7.90 5.68
C GLU A 117 8.99 -7.66 5.27
N HIS A 118 8.39 -8.67 4.65
CA HIS A 118 6.99 -8.62 4.24
C HIS A 118 6.32 -9.97 4.39
N LEU A 119 4.99 -10.00 4.35
CA LEU A 119 4.24 -11.24 4.21
C LEU A 119 3.00 -10.99 3.35
N LEU A 120 2.80 -11.82 2.33
CA LEU A 120 1.60 -11.79 1.51
C LEU A 120 0.89 -13.13 1.58
N LEU A 121 -0.39 -13.10 1.90
CA LEU A 121 -1.24 -14.27 2.05
C LEU A 121 -2.48 -14.12 1.17
N MET A 122 -2.80 -15.16 0.39
CA MET A 122 -4.12 -15.30 -0.23
C MET A 122 -4.99 -16.16 0.67
N LEU A 123 -6.16 -15.65 1.07
CA LEU A 123 -7.09 -16.34 1.95
C LEU A 123 -8.44 -16.55 1.25
N ASN A 124 -8.94 -17.79 1.27
CA ASN A 124 -10.26 -18.15 0.76
C ASN A 124 -11.19 -18.47 1.93
N GLY A 125 -11.79 -17.42 2.50
CA GLY A 125 -12.53 -17.49 3.75
C GLY A 125 -11.66 -17.11 4.96
N ARG A 126 -12.33 -16.79 6.07
CA ARG A 126 -11.69 -16.29 7.29
C ARG A 126 -10.62 -17.27 7.80
N ARG A 127 -9.38 -16.79 7.90
CA ARG A 127 -8.19 -17.54 8.38
C ARG A 127 -7.86 -18.81 7.59
N ASN A 128 -8.31 -18.89 6.34
CA ASN A 128 -8.02 -20.02 5.45
C ASN A 128 -7.02 -19.59 4.36
N ALA A 129 -5.74 -19.56 4.72
CA ALA A 129 -4.67 -19.22 3.78
C ALA A 129 -4.44 -20.37 2.78
N VAL A 130 -4.67 -20.08 1.49
CA VAL A 130 -4.50 -21.03 0.38
C VAL A 130 -3.15 -20.88 -0.33
N VAL A 131 -2.56 -19.69 -0.24
CA VAL A 131 -1.17 -19.42 -0.66
C VAL A 131 -0.56 -18.48 0.38
N GLN A 132 0.70 -18.72 0.74
CA GLN A 132 1.44 -17.92 1.70
C GLN A 132 2.80 -17.55 1.14
N GLN A 133 3.40 -16.48 1.68
CA GLN A 133 4.75 -16.03 1.32
C GLN A 133 4.88 -15.75 -0.19
N LEU A 134 3.86 -15.11 -0.77
CA LEU A 134 3.93 -14.67 -2.16
C LEU A 134 5.09 -13.69 -2.34
N PRO A 135 5.89 -13.83 -3.41
CA PRO A 135 7.01 -12.93 -3.66
C PRO A 135 6.49 -11.54 -3.99
N MET A 136 7.17 -10.51 -3.51
CA MET A 136 6.81 -9.13 -3.76
C MET A 136 8.05 -8.26 -3.85
N TYR A 137 8.02 -7.26 -4.73
CA TYR A 137 9.01 -6.19 -4.72
C TYR A 137 8.59 -5.11 -3.72
N ASN A 138 9.43 -4.82 -2.74
CA ASN A 138 9.21 -3.73 -1.80
C ASN A 138 10.43 -2.84 -1.56
N ILE A 139 10.13 -1.62 -1.12
CA ILE A 139 11.10 -0.63 -0.66
C ILE A 139 10.77 -0.30 0.79
N ALA A 140 11.77 -0.30 1.68
CA ALA A 140 11.62 0.17 3.05
C ALA A 140 12.73 1.15 3.41
N GLU A 141 12.37 2.31 3.94
CA GLU A 141 13.29 3.37 4.38
C GLU A 141 12.89 3.85 5.77
N ILE A 142 13.86 3.92 6.68
CA ILE A 142 13.68 4.51 8.02
C ILE A 142 14.38 5.86 8.04
N LYS A 143 13.65 6.91 8.41
CA LYS A 143 14.17 8.28 8.45
C LYS A 143 13.42 9.13 9.47
N ASP A 144 14.17 9.92 10.24
CA ASP A 144 13.64 10.95 11.15
C ASP A 144 12.55 10.45 12.13
N GLY A 145 12.65 9.21 12.60
CA GLY A 145 11.68 8.62 13.53
C GLY A 145 10.42 8.04 12.87
N PHE A 146 10.40 7.99 11.54
CA PHE A 146 9.36 7.36 10.74
C PHE A 146 9.97 6.29 9.84
N TRP A 147 9.12 5.42 9.30
CA TRP A 147 9.48 4.55 8.21
C TRP A 147 8.46 4.64 7.08
N ARG A 148 8.97 4.43 5.87
CA ARG A 148 8.21 4.41 4.64
C ARG A 148 8.35 3.04 3.99
N GLY A 149 7.23 2.38 3.75
CA GLY A 149 7.14 1.12 3.02
C GLY A 149 6.46 1.33 1.68
N ILE A 150 6.98 0.73 0.60
CA ILE A 150 6.30 0.69 -0.71
C ILE A 150 6.28 -0.75 -1.17
N ALA A 151 5.11 -1.25 -1.52
CA ALA A 151 4.87 -2.57 -2.06
C ALA A 151 4.33 -2.47 -3.48
N TYR A 152 4.87 -3.28 -4.40
CA TYR A 152 4.31 -3.50 -5.73
C TYR A 152 3.70 -4.90 -5.79
N ILE A 153 2.38 -4.96 -5.72
CA ILE A 153 1.61 -6.20 -5.61
C ILE A 153 1.11 -6.58 -7.00
N ASP A 154 1.40 -7.80 -7.44
CA ASP A 154 0.90 -8.29 -8.72
C ASP A 154 -0.63 -8.43 -8.67
N ASN A 155 -1.33 -7.92 -9.70
CA ASN A 155 -2.79 -8.06 -9.80
C ASN A 155 -3.24 -9.54 -9.73
N GLU A 156 -2.41 -10.49 -10.14
CA GLU A 156 -2.75 -11.92 -10.05
C GLU A 156 -2.92 -12.40 -8.59
N TYR A 157 -2.42 -11.66 -7.60
CA TYR A 157 -2.59 -12.01 -6.18
C TYR A 157 -3.90 -11.50 -5.59
N LEU A 158 -4.52 -10.50 -6.23
CA LEU A 158 -5.77 -9.90 -5.74
C LEU A 158 -6.97 -10.78 -6.10
N PRO A 159 -7.93 -10.96 -5.16
CA PRO A 159 -9.17 -11.65 -5.48
C PRO A 159 -9.98 -10.82 -6.47
N ARG A 160 -10.91 -11.47 -7.17
CA ARG A 160 -11.84 -10.76 -8.07
C ARG A 160 -12.77 -9.85 -7.30
N ASN A 161 -13.15 -8.72 -7.89
CA ASN A 161 -14.20 -7.83 -7.38
C ASN A 161 -13.95 -7.42 -5.93
N ILE A 162 -12.79 -6.81 -5.66
CA ILE A 162 -12.51 -6.25 -4.34
C ILE A 162 -13.52 -5.13 -4.10
N THR A 163 -14.30 -5.28 -3.03
CA THR A 163 -15.35 -4.32 -2.66
C THR A 163 -15.14 -3.76 -1.27
N LYS A 164 -14.21 -4.33 -0.50
CA LYS A 164 -13.97 -3.97 0.90
C LYS A 164 -12.49 -3.87 1.21
N PHE A 165 -12.18 -3.00 2.16
CA PHE A 165 -10.82 -2.73 2.63
C PHE A 165 -10.80 -2.58 4.15
N ASN A 166 -9.68 -2.96 4.76
CA ASN A 166 -9.27 -2.51 6.08
C ASN A 166 -7.74 -2.51 6.15
N ALA A 167 -7.19 -1.78 7.12
CA ALA A 167 -5.77 -1.75 7.37
C ALA A 167 -5.52 -1.65 8.87
N PHE A 168 -4.38 -2.19 9.29
CA PHE A 168 -4.00 -2.29 10.68
C PHE A 168 -2.54 -1.92 10.86
N ALA A 169 -2.18 -1.50 12.06
CA ALA A 169 -0.80 -1.28 12.44
C ALA A 169 -0.56 -1.90 13.81
N ILE A 170 0.58 -2.56 13.96
CA ILE A 170 0.99 -3.17 15.21
C ILE A 170 2.41 -2.71 15.54
N HIS A 171 2.63 -2.38 16.81
CA HIS A 171 3.95 -2.09 17.37
C HIS A 171 3.97 -2.45 18.86
N GLY A 172 5.13 -2.32 19.49
CA GLY A 172 5.40 -2.75 20.84
C GLY A 172 5.75 -4.24 20.93
N THR A 173 6.23 -4.64 22.10
CA THR A 173 6.69 -6.01 22.35
C THR A 173 5.98 -6.63 23.56
N LYS A 174 5.82 -7.96 23.53
CA LYS A 174 5.24 -8.76 24.63
C LYS A 174 3.87 -8.24 25.09
N ASP A 175 3.77 -7.75 26.32
CA ASP A 175 2.51 -7.28 26.91
C ASP A 175 2.23 -5.80 26.60
N SER A 176 3.19 -5.10 25.99
CA SER A 176 3.09 -3.67 25.64
C SER A 176 2.74 -3.47 24.16
N ARG A 177 2.08 -4.44 23.52
CA ARG A 177 1.68 -4.34 22.11
C ARG A 177 0.49 -3.40 21.95
N THR A 178 0.58 -2.55 20.93
CA THR A 178 -0.47 -1.63 20.50
C THR A 178 -1.01 -2.12 19.17
N TYR A 179 -2.33 -2.11 19.04
CA TYR A 179 -3.04 -2.54 17.84
C TYR A 179 -3.94 -1.42 17.36
N SER A 180 -3.76 -0.99 16.12
CA SER A 180 -4.49 0.10 15.51
C SER A 180 -5.22 -0.37 14.26
N ALA A 181 -6.35 0.25 13.94
CA ALA A 181 -7.19 -0.14 12.81
C ALA A 181 -7.77 1.08 12.09
N LEU A 182 -7.78 1.02 10.77
CA LEU A 182 -8.46 2.01 9.92
C LEU A 182 -9.97 2.00 10.18
N PHE A 183 -10.55 0.80 10.18
CA PHE A 183 -11.95 0.56 10.54
C PHE A 183 -12.00 -0.37 11.76
N PRO A 184 -12.02 0.20 12.98
CA PRO A 184 -11.98 -0.55 14.23
C PRO A 184 -13.33 -1.15 14.62
N ALA A 185 -13.29 -2.07 15.59
CA ALA A 185 -14.47 -2.47 16.36
C ALA A 185 -14.90 -1.35 17.32
N SER A 186 -16.09 -1.50 17.90
CA SER A 186 -16.52 -0.60 18.97
C SER A 186 -15.88 -0.99 20.31
N LYS A 187 -15.66 0.00 21.17
CA LYS A 187 -15.09 -0.23 22.50
C LYS A 187 -15.97 -1.17 23.32
N GLY A 188 -15.35 -2.22 23.86
CA GLY A 188 -16.04 -3.25 24.66
C GLY A 188 -16.83 -4.27 23.85
N GLU A 189 -16.78 -4.23 22.51
CA GLU A 189 -17.42 -5.24 21.66
C GLU A 189 -16.69 -6.58 21.70
N PHE A 190 -15.36 -6.55 21.87
CA PHE A 190 -14.51 -7.74 22.01
C PHE A 190 -13.43 -7.50 23.05
N ASP A 191 -12.96 -8.60 23.65
CA ASP A 191 -11.89 -8.57 24.66
C ASP A 191 -10.48 -8.45 24.05
N PHE A 192 -10.31 -8.87 22.79
CA PHE A 192 -9.02 -8.94 22.11
C PHE A 192 -9.13 -8.53 20.63
N PRO A 193 -8.06 -7.94 20.05
CA PRO A 193 -8.01 -7.64 18.62
C PRO A 193 -8.04 -8.91 17.77
N ASP A 194 -8.78 -8.86 16.67
CA ASP A 194 -8.77 -9.91 15.64
C ASP A 194 -9.02 -9.27 14.28
N PHE A 195 -7.94 -9.11 13.52
CA PHE A 195 -7.94 -8.41 12.23
C PHE A 195 -8.61 -9.21 11.11
N HIS A 196 -8.94 -10.49 11.34
CA HIS A 196 -9.74 -11.31 10.43
C HIS A 196 -11.24 -11.29 10.74
N ARG A 197 -11.72 -10.33 11.55
CA ARG A 197 -13.16 -10.03 11.69
C ARG A 197 -13.65 -9.26 10.47
N LEU A 198 -13.94 -10.01 9.39
CA LEU A 198 -14.30 -9.46 8.08
C LEU A 198 -15.49 -8.50 8.09
N GLN A 199 -16.35 -8.55 9.12
CA GLN A 199 -17.48 -7.62 9.26
C GLN A 199 -17.06 -6.15 9.47
N PHE A 200 -15.82 -5.87 9.88
CA PHE A 200 -15.33 -4.50 10.08
C PHE A 200 -14.74 -3.88 8.82
N PHE A 201 -14.58 -4.66 7.75
CA PHE A 201 -14.05 -4.17 6.50
C PHE A 201 -15.10 -3.31 5.83
N GLN A 202 -14.74 -2.08 5.47
CA GLN A 202 -15.68 -1.11 4.91
C GLN A 202 -15.65 -1.14 3.39
N LYS A 203 -16.77 -0.75 2.79
CA LYS A 203 -16.86 -0.64 1.33
C LYS A 203 -15.91 0.43 0.81
N VAL A 204 -15.03 0.03 -0.10
CA VAL A 204 -14.12 0.91 -0.82
C VAL A 204 -14.15 0.46 -2.28
N SER A 205 -14.48 1.38 -3.19
CA SER A 205 -14.49 1.08 -4.63
C SER A 205 -13.11 1.32 -5.21
N PHE A 206 -12.49 0.25 -5.71
CA PHE A 206 -11.24 0.28 -6.45
C PHE A 206 -11.48 0.26 -7.98
N ASP A 207 -12.72 0.49 -8.42
CA ASP A 207 -13.14 0.35 -9.83
C ASP A 207 -12.45 1.34 -10.77
N HIS A 208 -12.05 2.50 -10.24
CA HIS A 208 -11.37 3.55 -10.97
C HIS A 208 -9.84 3.36 -11.05
N MET A 209 -9.32 2.26 -10.47
CA MET A 209 -7.90 1.88 -10.55
C MET A 209 -7.71 0.83 -11.65
N PRO A 210 -7.32 1.21 -12.89
CA PRO A 210 -6.97 0.23 -13.91
C PRO A 210 -5.77 -0.61 -13.45
N PRO A 211 -5.72 -1.95 -13.67
CA PRO A 211 -6.76 -2.90 -14.05
C PRO A 211 -7.25 -3.80 -12.88
N PHE A 212 -7.15 -3.34 -11.63
CA PHE A 212 -7.30 -4.18 -10.42
C PHE A 212 -8.72 -4.64 -10.11
N ASN A 213 -9.74 -4.15 -10.83
CA ASN A 213 -11.14 -4.50 -10.55
C ASN A 213 -12.05 -4.61 -11.78
N LYS A 214 -11.56 -5.09 -12.93
CA LYS A 214 -12.43 -5.30 -14.11
C LYS A 214 -13.30 -6.57 -13.96
N PRO A 215 -14.65 -6.46 -13.90
CA PRO A 215 -15.53 -7.58 -13.51
C PRO A 215 -15.58 -8.76 -14.50
N ALA A 216 -15.24 -8.55 -15.77
CA ALA A 216 -15.60 -9.49 -16.85
C ALA A 216 -14.44 -10.30 -17.46
N GLU A 217 -13.17 -9.89 -17.29
CA GLU A 217 -12.11 -10.38 -18.18
C GLU A 217 -10.95 -11.17 -17.55
N ARG A 218 -10.81 -11.23 -16.22
CA ARG A 218 -9.69 -11.97 -15.63
C ARG A 218 -10.07 -12.78 -14.41
N ASN A 219 -10.08 -14.10 -14.56
CA ASN A 219 -9.86 -14.99 -13.42
C ASN A 219 -8.37 -14.88 -13.23
N SER A 220 -7.91 -14.37 -12.08
CA SER A 220 -6.51 -14.61 -11.71
C SER A 220 -6.28 -16.11 -11.88
N THR A 221 -5.26 -16.46 -12.66
CA THR A 221 -4.97 -17.88 -12.92
C THR A 221 -4.68 -18.57 -11.59
N LEU A 222 -4.05 -17.83 -10.67
CA LEU A 222 -3.74 -18.29 -9.33
C LEU A 222 -5.02 -18.53 -8.50
N TRP A 223 -5.93 -17.56 -8.41
CA TRP A 223 -7.19 -17.73 -7.66
C TRP A 223 -8.09 -18.84 -8.23
N SER A 224 -8.02 -19.10 -9.54
CA SER A 224 -8.79 -20.17 -10.18
C SER A 224 -8.40 -21.58 -9.71
N MET A 225 -7.17 -21.77 -9.20
CA MET A 225 -6.72 -23.06 -8.64
C MET A 225 -7.32 -23.33 -7.26
N PHE A 226 -7.74 -22.27 -6.54
CA PHE A 226 -8.17 -22.33 -5.14
C PHE A 226 -9.65 -21.96 -4.95
N THR A 227 -10.35 -21.65 -6.03
CA THR A 227 -11.79 -21.41 -6.05
C THR A 227 -12.47 -22.65 -6.65
N PRO A 228 -13.41 -23.30 -5.95
CA PRO A 228 -14.17 -24.41 -6.53
C PRO A 228 -14.79 -23.99 -7.87
N ARG A 229 -14.67 -24.83 -8.90
CA ARG A 229 -15.43 -24.62 -10.13
C ARG A 229 -16.92 -24.73 -9.79
N GLN A 230 -17.67 -23.66 -10.05
CA GLN A 230 -19.13 -23.68 -10.01
C GLN A 230 -19.67 -24.56 -11.14
#